data_AF-A0A915CEC2-F1
#
_entry.id   AF-A0A915CEC2-F1
#
_cell.length_a   1.000
_cell.length_b   1.000
_cell.length_c   1.000
_cell.angle_alpha   90.00
_cell.angle_beta   90.00
_cell.angle_gamma   90.00
#
_symmetry.space_group_name_H-M   'P 1'
#
loop_
_entity.id
_entity.type
_entity.pdbx_description
1 polymer ?
#
loop_
_entity_poly.entity_id
_entity_poly.type
_entity_poly.pdbx_seq_one_letter_code
_entity_poly.pdbx_strand_id
1 'polypeptide(L)'
;AVLQTAMRALAALLFCFLFGATDSINRPCVPRSYGSSDKNIVCVCNATYCDDFPELGELKPLTAVIYQSSLSGKRFERSTASFKPCDKKLKDVRAVDVKVNGQVRYQSIIGFGGAFTDAAGINVNSLPSGAAEELLQSYFGKHGLQYSVGRIPMASCDFSTHEYSYDDVPDDFALQHFNLTIEDNELKIPHIRRALRLTNGDLKLIASPWSAPAWMKTNGRMQGGGKLKGDEGGPYHITWANYFVRFLKAYNSQDIKLWGITVQNEPSSGSIPDYPFQTMFFNSESERNFVKNHLGPILKNSTVGRDVALMIMDDQRYFLPHWADVVLADGEAEKYVSGIAVHWYGDYSVVPAWLLSETHQRHPKKFILATEACNGKDIISHWPILGDWYRGDSYAHDIIMDLSNWVSGWIDWNFCLDLQGGPNWVQNFVDSPVIVNA
;
A
#
# COMPACT_ATOMS: atom_id res chain seq x y z
N ALA A 1 -66.56 -9.11 -9.88
CA ALA A 1 -65.58 -9.94 -9.15
C ALA A 1 -64.52 -10.55 -10.07
N VAL A 2 -64.87 -11.14 -11.22
CA VAL A 2 -63.90 -11.84 -12.10
C VAL A 2 -62.96 -10.91 -12.90
N LEU A 3 -63.39 -9.71 -13.28
CA LEU A 3 -62.53 -8.75 -14.01
C LEU A 3 -61.43 -8.09 -13.14
N GLN A 4 -61.64 -8.02 -11.82
CA GLN A 4 -60.73 -7.32 -10.90
C GLN A 4 -59.51 -8.18 -10.53
N THR A 5 -59.66 -9.51 -10.59
CA THR A 5 -58.59 -10.49 -10.36
C THR A 5 -57.66 -10.61 -11.58
N ALA A 6 -58.18 -10.46 -12.80
CA ALA A 6 -57.39 -10.51 -14.02
C ALA A 6 -56.45 -9.30 -14.18
N MET A 7 -56.88 -8.10 -13.79
CA MET A 7 -56.03 -6.89 -13.82
C MET A 7 -54.92 -6.91 -12.76
N ARG A 8 -55.13 -7.57 -11.61
CA ARG A 8 -54.07 -7.74 -10.59
C ARG A 8 -53.03 -8.79 -10.99
N ALA A 9 -53.44 -9.84 -11.70
CA ALA A 9 -52.51 -10.83 -12.26
C ALA A 9 -51.67 -10.25 -13.41
N LEU A 10 -52.26 -9.42 -14.29
CA LEU A 10 -51.50 -8.74 -15.34
C LEU A 10 -50.54 -7.67 -14.76
N ALA A 11 -50.93 -6.94 -13.72
CA ALA A 11 -50.06 -5.97 -13.07
C ALA A 11 -48.89 -6.66 -12.32
N ALA A 12 -49.11 -7.83 -11.73
CA ALA A 12 -48.04 -8.64 -11.11
C ALA A 12 -47.10 -9.27 -12.15
N LEU A 13 -47.62 -9.70 -13.30
CA LEU A 13 -46.81 -10.20 -14.41
C LEU A 13 -46.02 -9.09 -15.12
N LEU A 14 -46.56 -7.86 -15.22
CA LEU A 14 -45.81 -6.70 -15.74
C LEU A 14 -44.78 -6.14 -14.75
N PHE A 15 -44.97 -6.32 -13.44
CA PHE A 15 -43.95 -5.93 -12.44
C PHE A 15 -42.79 -6.93 -12.34
N CYS A 16 -42.99 -8.19 -12.75
CA CYS A 16 -41.93 -9.20 -12.77
C CYS A 16 -41.03 -9.17 -14.03
N PHE A 17 -41.31 -8.30 -15.01
CA PHE A 17 -40.51 -8.19 -16.24
C PHE A 17 -39.61 -6.95 -16.32
N LEU A 18 -39.52 -6.14 -15.26
CA LEU A 18 -38.65 -4.94 -15.22
C LEU A 18 -37.46 -5.04 -14.26
N PHE A 19 -37.29 -6.17 -13.56
CA PHE A 19 -36.01 -6.55 -12.98
C PHE A 19 -35.40 -7.67 -13.82
N GLY A 20 -35.15 -7.37 -15.10
CA GLY A 20 -34.00 -7.98 -15.73
C GLY A 20 -32.80 -7.60 -14.85
N ALA A 21 -32.09 -8.59 -14.32
CA ALA A 21 -30.77 -8.36 -13.79
C ALA A 21 -30.05 -7.52 -14.85
N THR A 22 -29.76 -6.26 -14.53
CA THR A 22 -28.79 -5.52 -15.30
C THR A 22 -27.51 -6.31 -15.09
N ASP A 23 -27.20 -7.22 -16.00
CA ASP A 23 -25.82 -7.63 -16.22
C ASP A 23 -25.06 -6.30 -16.27
N SER A 24 -24.31 -6.00 -15.21
CA SER A 24 -23.55 -4.76 -15.13
C SER A 24 -22.71 -4.73 -16.40
N ILE A 25 -23.04 -3.82 -17.31
CA ILE A 25 -22.30 -3.68 -18.55
C ILE A 25 -20.91 -3.23 -18.13
N ASN A 26 -19.97 -4.18 -18.07
CA ASN A 26 -18.60 -3.91 -17.66
C ASN A 26 -18.01 -2.87 -18.59
N ARG A 27 -17.72 -1.67 -18.09
CA ARG A 27 -17.20 -0.56 -18.91
C ARG A 27 -15.80 -0.94 -19.40
N PRO A 28 -15.55 -1.05 -20.72
CA PRO A 28 -14.23 -1.42 -21.23
C PRO A 28 -13.24 -0.25 -21.11
N CYS A 29 -11.95 -0.58 -21.04
CA CYS A 29 -10.86 0.38 -21.19
C CYS A 29 -11.06 1.23 -22.44
N VAL A 30 -10.92 2.56 -22.32
CA VAL A 30 -10.82 3.49 -23.45
C VAL A 30 -9.33 3.69 -23.72
N PRO A 31 -8.74 2.98 -24.70
CA PRO A 31 -7.29 2.96 -24.86
C PRO A 31 -6.78 4.29 -25.43
N ARG A 32 -5.65 4.75 -24.91
CA ARG A 32 -4.85 5.80 -25.55
C ARG A 32 -3.39 5.36 -25.59
N SER A 33 -2.81 5.40 -26.79
CA SER A 33 -1.40 5.07 -26.99
C SER A 33 -0.51 6.30 -26.81
N TYR A 34 0.63 6.11 -26.17
CA TYR A 34 1.69 7.09 -26.02
C TYR A 34 3.00 6.58 -26.65
N GLY A 35 3.92 7.49 -26.96
CA GLY A 35 5.19 7.15 -27.59
C GLY A 35 5.06 6.71 -29.06
N SER A 36 6.16 6.22 -29.64
CA SER A 36 6.28 5.89 -31.07
C SER A 36 5.95 4.45 -31.43
N SER A 37 5.71 3.57 -30.45
CA SER A 37 5.63 2.13 -30.65
C SER A 37 4.20 1.56 -30.67
N ASP A 38 3.16 2.39 -30.54
CA ASP A 38 1.74 2.03 -30.37
C ASP A 38 1.42 1.03 -29.23
N LYS A 39 2.43 0.62 -28.46
CA LYS A 39 2.34 -0.41 -27.41
C LYS A 39 2.11 0.16 -26.02
N ASN A 40 2.41 1.44 -25.81
CA ASN A 40 2.25 2.06 -24.51
C ASN A 40 0.82 2.55 -24.34
N ILE A 41 -0.06 1.67 -23.89
CA ILE A 41 -1.51 1.92 -23.83
C ILE A 41 -1.93 2.16 -22.38
N VAL A 42 -2.57 3.30 -22.14
CA VAL A 42 -3.31 3.59 -20.89
C VAL A 42 -4.82 3.46 -21.11
N CYS A 43 -5.57 3.29 -20.02
CA CYS A 43 -7.03 3.41 -20.01
C CYS A 43 -7.41 4.80 -19.53
N VAL A 44 -8.14 5.55 -20.37
CA VAL A 44 -8.49 6.94 -20.07
C VAL A 44 -9.80 7.00 -19.31
N CYS A 45 -9.74 7.57 -18.11
CA CYS A 45 -10.90 7.90 -17.29
C CYS A 45 -11.13 9.42 -17.24
N ASN A 46 -12.37 9.83 -16.98
CA ASN A 46 -12.78 11.22 -16.79
C ASN A 46 -13.97 11.30 -15.82
N ALA A 47 -14.57 12.49 -15.67
CA ALA A 47 -15.65 12.73 -14.72
C ALA A 47 -16.97 11.97 -14.99
N THR A 48 -17.08 11.31 -16.13
CA THR A 48 -18.30 10.63 -16.60
C THR A 48 -18.07 9.17 -17.01
N TYR A 49 -16.81 8.72 -17.03
CA TYR A 49 -16.46 7.40 -17.52
C TYR A 49 -15.13 6.92 -16.92
N CYS A 50 -15.11 5.68 -16.46
CA CYS A 50 -13.90 4.92 -16.21
C CYS A 50 -14.19 3.43 -16.47
N ASP A 51 -13.16 2.64 -16.78
CA ASP A 51 -13.34 1.20 -16.98
C ASP A 51 -13.50 0.45 -15.66
N ASP A 52 -14.26 -0.65 -15.72
CA ASP A 52 -14.57 -1.49 -14.58
C ASP A 52 -13.75 -2.80 -14.63
N PHE A 53 -13.39 -3.31 -13.45
CA PHE A 53 -12.93 -4.68 -13.29
C PHE A 53 -14.13 -5.64 -13.40
N PRO A 54 -14.11 -6.60 -14.35
CA PRO A 54 -15.26 -7.47 -14.56
C PRO A 54 -15.53 -8.39 -13.36
N GLU A 55 -16.79 -8.44 -12.90
CA GLU A 55 -17.18 -9.29 -11.78
C GLU A 55 -16.88 -10.78 -12.03
N LEU A 56 -16.53 -11.50 -10.95
CA LEU A 56 -16.30 -12.95 -11.00
C LEU A 56 -17.56 -13.70 -11.46
N GLY A 57 -18.72 -13.29 -10.96
CA GLY A 57 -20.00 -13.97 -11.14
C GLY A 57 -20.06 -15.34 -10.43
N GLU A 58 -21.09 -16.12 -10.71
CA GLU A 58 -21.22 -17.48 -10.19
C GLU A 58 -20.27 -18.47 -10.88
N LEU A 59 -19.44 -19.16 -10.11
CA LEU A 59 -18.54 -20.21 -10.60
C LEU A 59 -19.26 -21.57 -10.61
N LYS A 60 -19.37 -22.17 -11.79
CA LYS A 60 -19.91 -23.54 -11.94
C LYS A 60 -18.83 -24.58 -11.59
N PRO A 61 -19.20 -25.78 -11.09
CA PRO A 61 -18.25 -26.86 -10.86
C PRO A 61 -17.43 -27.17 -12.12
N LEU A 62 -16.13 -27.43 -11.95
CA LEU A 62 -15.19 -27.74 -13.04
C LEU A 62 -15.09 -26.62 -14.10
N THR A 63 -15.29 -25.37 -13.70
CA THR A 63 -15.00 -24.19 -14.54
C THR A 63 -13.97 -23.28 -13.89
N ALA A 64 -13.26 -22.52 -14.72
CA ALA A 64 -12.36 -21.46 -14.30
C ALA A 64 -12.75 -20.17 -15.01
N VAL A 65 -12.64 -19.04 -14.30
CA VAL A 65 -12.67 -17.70 -14.90
C VAL A 65 -11.23 -17.24 -15.06
N ILE A 66 -10.92 -16.67 -16.22
CA ILE A 66 -9.59 -16.19 -16.59
C ILE A 66 -9.69 -14.70 -16.90
N TYR A 67 -8.87 -13.91 -16.24
CA TYR A 67 -8.69 -12.49 -16.54
C TYR A 67 -7.35 -12.31 -17.27
N GLN A 68 -7.39 -11.69 -18.43
CA GLN A 68 -6.21 -11.53 -19.27
C GLN A 68 -5.91 -10.05 -19.55
N SER A 69 -4.70 -9.63 -19.24
CA SER A 69 -4.11 -8.39 -19.73
C SER A 69 -2.96 -8.71 -20.69
N SER A 70 -2.72 -7.86 -21.69
CA SER A 70 -1.63 -8.07 -22.66
C SER A 70 -1.00 -6.77 -23.15
N LEU A 71 0.26 -6.88 -23.58
CA LEU A 71 0.99 -5.82 -24.28
C LEU A 71 0.22 -5.30 -25.50
N SER A 72 -0.56 -6.16 -26.15
CA SER A 72 -1.37 -5.81 -27.32
C SER A 72 -2.67 -5.05 -26.98
N GLY A 73 -2.93 -4.74 -25.70
CA GLY A 73 -4.04 -3.89 -25.30
C GLY A 73 -5.19 -4.58 -24.55
N LYS A 74 -5.11 -5.89 -24.23
CA LYS A 74 -6.11 -6.49 -23.34
C LYS A 74 -5.96 -5.91 -21.92
N ARG A 75 -7.09 -5.66 -21.25
CA ARG A 75 -7.15 -5.09 -19.90
C ARG A 75 -8.21 -5.84 -19.10
N PHE A 76 -7.76 -6.75 -18.24
CA PHE A 76 -8.60 -7.67 -17.46
C PHE A 76 -9.73 -8.31 -18.28
N GLU A 77 -9.46 -8.69 -19.52
CA GLU A 77 -10.44 -9.31 -20.40
C GLU A 77 -10.88 -10.64 -19.79
N ARG A 78 -12.17 -10.75 -19.45
CA ARG A 78 -12.74 -11.93 -18.81
C ARG A 78 -13.08 -12.99 -19.84
N SER A 79 -12.63 -14.22 -19.57
CA SER A 79 -13.03 -15.42 -20.31
C SER A 79 -13.26 -16.59 -19.34
N THR A 80 -13.79 -17.70 -19.85
CA THR A 80 -14.04 -18.90 -19.04
C THR A 80 -13.43 -20.13 -19.69
N ALA A 81 -12.90 -21.03 -18.89
CA ALA A 81 -12.43 -22.34 -19.30
C ALA A 81 -13.15 -23.45 -18.51
N SER A 82 -13.19 -24.65 -19.07
CA SER A 82 -13.72 -25.83 -18.39
C SER A 82 -12.60 -26.84 -18.17
N PHE A 83 -12.52 -27.36 -16.94
CA PHE A 83 -11.60 -28.43 -16.61
C PHE A 83 -12.00 -29.70 -17.36
N LYS A 84 -11.03 -30.33 -18.01
CA LYS A 84 -11.22 -31.62 -18.67
C LYS A 84 -10.52 -32.71 -17.85
N PRO A 85 -11.08 -33.94 -17.80
CA PRO A 85 -10.35 -35.09 -17.27
C PRO A 85 -8.99 -35.20 -17.95
N CYS A 86 -7.93 -35.34 -17.15
CA CYS A 86 -6.59 -35.46 -17.68
C CYS A 86 -6.37 -36.87 -18.24
N ASP A 87 -6.43 -37.02 -19.56
CA ASP A 87 -5.97 -38.23 -20.23
C ASP A 87 -4.44 -38.23 -20.25
N LYS A 88 -3.83 -39.15 -19.50
CA LYS A 88 -2.36 -39.35 -19.34
C LYS A 88 -1.57 -39.62 -20.64
N LYS A 89 -2.17 -39.42 -21.83
CA LYS A 89 -1.60 -39.70 -23.15
C LYS A 89 -1.03 -38.48 -23.88
N LEU A 90 -1.11 -37.26 -23.31
CA LEU A 90 -0.46 -36.09 -23.90
C LEU A 90 1.06 -36.15 -23.63
N LYS A 91 1.76 -36.94 -24.46
CA LYS A 91 3.22 -36.89 -24.61
C LYS A 91 3.62 -35.74 -25.55
N ASP A 92 3.09 -34.53 -25.34
CA ASP A 92 3.65 -33.38 -26.02
C ASP A 92 4.85 -32.90 -25.22
N VAL A 93 6.04 -33.07 -25.79
CA VAL A 93 7.33 -32.75 -25.16
C VAL A 93 7.48 -31.23 -24.92
N ARG A 94 6.53 -30.40 -25.40
CA ARG A 94 6.47 -28.95 -25.20
C ARG A 94 5.44 -28.49 -24.17
N ALA A 95 4.67 -29.39 -23.56
CA ALA A 95 3.67 -29.01 -22.56
C ALA A 95 4.34 -28.62 -21.22
N VAL A 96 3.85 -27.54 -20.61
CA VAL A 96 4.20 -27.16 -19.23
C VAL A 96 3.10 -27.64 -18.30
N ASP A 97 3.43 -28.59 -17.43
CA ASP A 97 2.50 -29.14 -16.43
C ASP A 97 2.63 -28.41 -15.10
N VAL A 98 1.62 -27.60 -14.74
CA VAL A 98 1.50 -26.97 -13.43
C VAL A 98 0.53 -27.77 -12.56
N LYS A 99 1.01 -28.26 -11.40
CA LYS A 99 0.23 -29.05 -10.45
C LYS A 99 0.03 -28.27 -9.14
N VAL A 100 -1.22 -28.11 -8.73
CA VAL A 100 -1.58 -27.43 -7.48
C VAL A 100 -1.95 -28.47 -6.42
N ASN A 101 -1.25 -28.46 -5.28
CA ASN A 101 -1.60 -29.29 -4.13
C ASN A 101 -2.38 -28.46 -3.11
N GLY A 102 -3.71 -28.60 -3.13
CA GLY A 102 -4.61 -27.90 -2.22
C GLY A 102 -4.53 -28.31 -0.75
N GLN A 103 -3.64 -29.24 -0.36
CA GLN A 103 -3.37 -29.60 1.04
C GLN A 103 -2.16 -28.88 1.63
N VAL A 104 -1.30 -28.29 0.80
CA VAL A 104 -0.17 -27.48 1.27
C VAL A 104 -0.66 -26.05 1.49
N ARG A 105 -0.35 -25.50 2.66
CA ARG A 105 -0.72 -24.14 3.08
C ARG A 105 0.55 -23.35 3.38
N TYR A 106 0.50 -22.05 3.09
CA TYR A 106 1.59 -21.11 3.34
C TYR A 106 1.06 -19.93 4.18
N GLN A 107 1.57 -18.72 3.97
CA GLN A 107 1.11 -17.51 4.65
C GLN A 107 -0.35 -17.16 4.32
N SER A 108 -0.98 -16.44 5.25
CA SER A 108 -2.27 -15.79 4.98
C SER A 108 -2.03 -14.41 4.36
N ILE A 109 -2.92 -13.99 3.46
CA ILE A 109 -2.80 -12.70 2.78
C ILE A 109 -3.45 -11.60 3.63
N ILE A 110 -2.66 -10.59 4.00
CA ILE A 110 -3.06 -9.36 4.70
C ILE A 110 -3.81 -8.45 3.73
N GLY A 111 -3.29 -8.27 2.52
CA GLY A 111 -3.95 -7.56 1.43
C GLY A 111 -2.98 -6.84 0.49
N PHE A 112 -3.56 -6.02 -0.39
CA PHE A 112 -2.85 -5.23 -1.41
C PHE A 112 -3.36 -3.79 -1.38
N GLY A 113 -2.50 -2.82 -1.69
CA GLY A 113 -2.83 -1.43 -1.46
C GLY A 113 -1.89 -0.41 -2.06
N GLY A 114 -2.05 0.85 -1.63
CA GLY A 114 -1.17 1.97 -1.94
C GLY A 114 -1.10 2.99 -0.80
N ALA A 115 -0.27 4.03 -0.96
CA ALA A 115 -0.02 5.04 0.05
C ALA A 115 -0.86 6.32 -0.14
N PHE A 116 -1.48 6.78 0.94
CA PHE A 116 -2.17 8.07 1.07
C PHE A 116 -1.15 9.16 1.42
N THR A 117 -0.28 9.50 0.47
CA THR A 117 0.65 10.63 0.60
C THR A 117 -0.05 11.97 0.38
N ASP A 118 0.62 13.06 0.75
CA ASP A 118 0.11 14.41 0.46
C ASP A 118 -0.01 14.62 -1.05
N ALA A 119 0.99 14.18 -1.83
CA ALA A 119 0.98 14.22 -3.28
C ALA A 119 -0.23 13.50 -3.89
N ALA A 120 -0.54 12.29 -3.41
CA ALA A 120 -1.72 11.56 -3.88
C ALA A 120 -3.01 12.34 -3.56
N GLY A 121 -3.13 12.88 -2.34
CA GLY A 121 -4.31 13.66 -1.97
C GLY A 121 -4.47 14.97 -2.75
N ILE A 122 -3.37 15.66 -3.08
CA ILE A 122 -3.35 16.86 -3.94
C ILE A 122 -3.84 16.50 -5.34
N ASN A 123 -3.36 15.39 -5.92
CA ASN A 123 -3.75 14.93 -7.24
C ASN A 123 -5.22 14.48 -7.31
N VAL A 124 -5.73 13.82 -6.27
CA VAL A 124 -7.17 13.52 -6.22
C VAL A 124 -8.00 14.81 -6.12
N ASN A 125 -7.54 15.81 -5.36
CA ASN A 125 -8.25 17.07 -5.18
C ASN A 125 -8.19 18.00 -6.41
N SER A 126 -7.22 17.83 -7.30
CA SER A 126 -7.13 18.63 -8.54
C SER A 126 -8.16 18.20 -9.59
N LEU A 127 -8.65 16.97 -9.51
CA LEU A 127 -9.66 16.43 -10.42
C LEU A 127 -11.06 17.00 -10.14
N PRO A 128 -11.92 17.14 -11.18
CA PRO A 128 -13.35 17.31 -10.98
C PRO A 128 -13.93 16.19 -10.12
N SER A 129 -14.95 16.49 -9.29
CA SER A 129 -15.50 15.55 -8.30
C SER A 129 -15.88 14.18 -8.87
N GLY A 130 -16.47 14.13 -10.07
CA GLY A 130 -16.79 12.87 -10.74
C GLY A 130 -15.55 12.02 -11.07
N ALA A 131 -14.46 12.65 -11.52
CA ALA A 131 -13.23 11.96 -11.87
C ALA A 131 -12.48 11.48 -10.62
N ALA A 132 -12.45 12.32 -9.58
CA ALA A 132 -11.92 11.96 -8.28
C ALA A 132 -12.69 10.79 -7.63
N GLU A 133 -13.99 10.64 -7.91
CA GLU A 133 -14.78 9.49 -7.46
C GLU A 133 -14.47 8.24 -8.27
N GLU A 134 -14.45 8.31 -9.60
CA GLU A 134 -14.08 7.17 -10.44
C GLU A 134 -12.67 6.65 -10.10
N LEU A 135 -11.70 7.54 -9.84
CA LEU A 135 -10.35 7.15 -9.41
C LEU A 135 -10.38 6.30 -8.13
N LEU A 136 -11.10 6.74 -7.09
CA LEU A 136 -11.21 5.98 -5.85
C LEU A 136 -12.03 4.70 -6.02
N GLN A 137 -13.03 4.69 -6.90
CA GLN A 137 -13.78 3.48 -7.26
C GLN A 137 -12.88 2.46 -7.95
N SER A 138 -11.98 2.88 -8.83
CA SER A 138 -11.02 2.00 -9.50
C SER A 138 -10.12 1.26 -8.51
N TYR A 139 -9.73 1.89 -7.40
CA TYR A 139 -8.92 1.23 -6.37
C TYR A 139 -9.75 0.48 -5.32
N PHE A 140 -10.75 1.13 -4.73
CA PHE A 140 -11.43 0.64 -3.52
C PHE A 140 -12.88 0.20 -3.76
N GLY A 141 -13.44 0.55 -4.92
CA GLY A 141 -14.82 0.25 -5.28
C GLY A 141 -15.08 -1.22 -5.55
N LYS A 142 -16.34 -1.62 -5.44
CA LYS A 142 -16.79 -3.01 -5.71
C LYS A 142 -16.39 -3.50 -7.11
N HIS A 143 -16.41 -2.60 -8.09
CA HIS A 143 -16.07 -2.86 -9.49
C HIS A 143 -14.64 -2.44 -9.84
N GLY A 144 -13.79 -2.14 -8.85
CA GLY A 144 -12.38 -1.83 -9.03
C GLY A 144 -11.46 -2.98 -8.63
N LEU A 145 -10.22 -2.64 -8.27
CA LEU A 145 -9.17 -3.57 -7.81
C LEU A 145 -9.39 -4.06 -6.36
N GLN A 146 -10.32 -3.45 -5.62
CA GLN A 146 -10.65 -3.80 -4.23
C GLN A 146 -9.43 -3.80 -3.30
N TYR A 147 -8.64 -2.74 -3.36
CA TYR A 147 -7.55 -2.47 -2.42
C TYR A 147 -8.04 -2.58 -0.98
N SER A 148 -7.29 -3.30 -0.16
CA SER A 148 -7.64 -3.71 1.21
C SER A 148 -6.58 -3.31 2.23
N VAL A 149 -5.51 -2.66 1.79
CA VAL A 149 -4.47 -2.08 2.64
C VAL A 149 -4.19 -0.64 2.20
N GLY A 150 -3.83 0.23 3.15
CA GLY A 150 -3.41 1.60 2.85
C GLY A 150 -2.27 2.04 3.75
N ARG A 151 -1.25 2.71 3.20
CA ARG A 151 -0.12 3.25 3.97
C ARG A 151 -0.26 4.75 4.16
N ILE A 152 0.04 5.25 5.35
CA ILE A 152 -0.13 6.66 5.72
C ILE A 152 1.21 7.20 6.24
N PRO A 153 1.78 8.22 5.58
CA PRO A 153 2.86 8.98 6.19
C PRO A 153 2.44 9.61 7.52
N MET A 154 3.24 9.46 8.56
CA MET A 154 3.09 10.24 9.78
C MET A 154 3.80 11.58 9.57
N ALA A 155 3.01 12.61 9.33
CA ALA A 155 3.42 13.94 8.85
C ALA A 155 4.01 13.91 7.43
N SER A 156 5.02 14.75 7.17
CA SER A 156 5.58 14.94 5.82
C SER A 156 6.55 13.85 5.37
N CYS A 157 6.62 13.65 4.06
CA CYS A 157 7.65 12.88 3.37
C CYS A 157 8.19 13.64 2.15
N ASP A 158 8.98 12.98 1.30
CA ASP A 158 9.43 13.56 0.02
C ASP A 158 8.25 13.87 -0.91
N PHE A 159 7.20 13.04 -0.91
CA PHE A 159 5.91 13.28 -1.57
C PHE A 159 4.96 14.21 -0.80
N SER A 160 5.55 15.19 -0.13
CA SER A 160 4.88 16.39 0.40
C SER A 160 5.34 17.63 -0.36
N THR A 161 4.70 18.77 -0.14
CA THR A 161 5.10 20.05 -0.76
C THR A 161 6.13 20.82 0.06
N HIS A 162 6.32 20.44 1.33
CA HIS A 162 7.30 21.00 2.26
C HIS A 162 7.50 20.06 3.46
N GLU A 163 8.54 20.33 4.25
CA GLU A 163 8.78 19.63 5.51
C GLU A 163 7.86 20.16 6.63
N TYR A 164 7.15 19.27 7.32
CA TYR A 164 6.40 19.53 8.55
C TYR A 164 6.35 18.29 9.45
N SER A 165 6.21 18.50 10.76
CA SER A 165 5.84 17.45 11.71
C SER A 165 4.54 17.81 12.43
N TYR A 166 4.06 16.94 13.31
CA TYR A 166 2.91 17.24 14.16
C TYR A 166 3.28 18.06 15.39
N ASP A 167 4.57 18.24 15.70
CA ASP A 167 5.02 18.94 16.90
C ASP A 167 6.34 19.70 16.68
N ASP A 168 6.27 20.78 15.91
CA ASP A 168 7.45 21.57 15.52
C ASP A 168 7.86 22.63 16.57
N VAL A 169 7.17 22.72 17.72
CA VAL A 169 7.55 23.62 18.82
C VAL A 169 8.78 23.03 19.55
N PRO A 170 9.92 23.75 19.61
CA PRO A 170 11.13 23.21 20.23
C PRO A 170 10.95 22.83 21.70
N ASP A 171 11.55 21.71 22.08
CA ASP A 171 11.61 21.19 23.46
C ASP A 171 10.23 20.89 24.09
N ASP A 172 9.19 20.66 23.27
CA ASP A 172 7.88 20.20 23.74
C ASP A 172 7.86 18.70 24.07
N PHE A 173 8.62 18.31 25.10
CA PHE A 173 8.66 16.92 25.58
C PHE A 173 7.30 16.40 26.08
N ALA A 174 6.33 17.28 26.33
CA ALA A 174 4.99 16.91 26.78
C ALA A 174 4.00 16.72 25.62
N LEU A 175 4.40 17.05 24.38
CA LEU A 175 3.57 17.00 23.18
C LEU A 175 2.26 17.80 23.39
N GLN A 176 2.37 19.00 23.97
CA GLN A 176 1.26 19.93 24.20
C GLN A 176 0.82 20.63 22.92
N HIS A 177 1.76 20.86 22.00
CA HIS A 177 1.55 21.48 20.70
C HIS A 177 1.35 20.47 19.58
N PHE A 178 1.35 19.16 19.90
CA PHE A 178 1.04 18.11 18.94
C PHE A 178 -0.33 18.36 18.28
N ASN A 179 -0.35 18.49 16.96
CA ASN A 179 -1.58 18.61 16.18
C ASN A 179 -1.43 18.03 14.78
N LEU A 180 -2.53 17.47 14.24
CA LEU A 180 -2.59 17.13 12.82
C LEU A 180 -2.60 18.42 11.99
N THR A 181 -1.96 18.38 10.82
CA THR A 181 -1.79 19.56 9.97
C THR A 181 -2.91 19.66 8.92
N ILE A 182 -2.86 20.69 8.07
CA ILE A 182 -3.83 20.88 7.00
C ILE A 182 -3.79 19.72 6.00
N GLU A 183 -2.62 19.13 5.78
CA GLU A 183 -2.41 17.98 4.91
C GLU A 183 -3.18 16.75 5.38
N ASP A 184 -3.20 16.46 6.69
CA ASP A 184 -4.03 15.37 7.18
C ASP A 184 -5.52 15.69 7.01
N ASN A 185 -5.92 16.91 7.37
CA ASN A 185 -7.33 17.30 7.45
C ASN A 185 -8.00 17.49 6.09
N GLU A 186 -7.25 17.94 5.08
CA GLU A 186 -7.77 18.30 3.75
C GLU A 186 -7.37 17.31 2.66
N LEU A 187 -6.27 16.54 2.85
CA LEU A 187 -5.77 15.59 1.86
C LEU A 187 -6.00 14.15 2.34
N LYS A 188 -5.37 13.73 3.43
CA LYS A 188 -5.28 12.29 3.78
C LYS A 188 -6.58 11.76 4.37
N ILE A 189 -7.07 12.36 5.45
CA ILE A 189 -8.25 11.89 6.21
C ILE A 189 -9.51 11.86 5.34
N PRO A 190 -9.82 12.89 4.52
CA PRO A 190 -11.00 12.85 3.65
C PRO A 190 -10.97 11.67 2.67
N HIS A 191 -9.82 11.40 2.03
CA HIS A 191 -9.68 10.32 1.06
C HIS A 191 -9.64 8.93 1.72
N ILE A 192 -9.01 8.80 2.89
CA ILE A 192 -9.06 7.58 3.70
C ILE A 192 -10.51 7.25 4.09
N ARG A 193 -11.30 8.25 4.52
CA ARG A 193 -12.73 8.05 4.83
C ARG A 193 -13.55 7.65 3.61
N ARG A 194 -13.22 8.18 2.42
CA ARG A 194 -13.85 7.75 1.16
C ARG A 194 -13.52 6.28 0.86
N ALA A 195 -12.25 5.91 0.93
CA ALA A 195 -11.80 4.53 0.74
C ALA A 195 -12.46 3.57 1.76
N LEU A 196 -12.49 3.91 3.05
CA LEU A 196 -13.18 3.12 4.09
C LEU A 196 -14.67 2.91 3.80
N ARG A 197 -15.36 3.91 3.22
CA ARG A 197 -16.77 3.75 2.81
C ARG A 197 -16.90 2.78 1.64
N LEU A 198 -16.02 2.88 0.65
CA LEU A 198 -16.03 2.02 -0.54
C LEU A 198 -15.74 0.55 -0.19
N THR A 199 -14.88 0.31 0.80
CA THR A 199 -14.55 -1.03 1.28
C THR A 199 -15.47 -1.55 2.39
N ASN A 200 -16.52 -0.81 2.76
CA ASN A 200 -17.38 -1.12 3.90
C ASN A 200 -16.60 -1.35 5.21
N GLY A 201 -15.51 -0.61 5.41
CA GLY A 201 -14.62 -0.70 6.56
C GLY A 201 -13.55 -1.79 6.47
N ASP A 202 -13.51 -2.60 5.41
CA ASP A 202 -12.48 -3.63 5.19
C ASP A 202 -11.23 -3.02 4.52
N LEU A 203 -10.59 -2.08 5.22
CA LEU A 203 -9.33 -1.47 4.80
C LEU A 203 -8.37 -1.42 5.99
N LYS A 204 -7.27 -2.17 5.91
CA LYS A 204 -6.21 -2.16 6.93
C LYS A 204 -5.28 -0.99 6.68
N LEU A 205 -5.20 -0.06 7.63
CA LEU A 205 -4.32 1.10 7.52
C LEU A 205 -3.03 0.87 8.30
N ILE A 206 -1.89 1.08 7.65
CA ILE A 206 -0.58 1.15 8.30
C ILE A 206 -0.06 2.58 8.28
N ALA A 207 0.75 2.95 9.26
CA ALA A 207 1.42 4.25 9.27
C ALA A 207 2.92 4.12 9.56
N SER A 208 3.71 4.98 8.93
CA SER A 208 5.16 5.01 9.06
C SER A 208 5.63 6.46 9.20
N PRO A 209 6.53 6.80 10.12
CA PRO A 209 7.16 8.13 10.15
C PRO A 209 8.43 8.17 9.32
N TRP A 210 8.69 9.30 8.64
CA TRP A 210 9.93 9.52 7.90
C TRP A 210 10.97 10.23 8.76
N SER A 211 10.54 11.06 9.69
CA SER A 211 11.44 11.76 10.60
C SER A 211 10.74 12.13 11.89
N ALA A 212 11.52 12.24 12.96
CA ALA A 212 11.08 12.96 14.16
C ALA A 212 11.14 14.48 13.92
N PRO A 213 10.39 15.29 14.70
CA PRO A 213 10.52 16.74 14.65
C PRO A 213 11.98 17.19 14.74
N ALA A 214 12.33 18.25 14.00
CA ALA A 214 13.71 18.71 13.85
C ALA A 214 14.42 18.95 15.20
N TRP A 215 13.69 19.47 16.20
CA TRP A 215 14.23 19.74 17.53
C TRP A 215 14.62 18.47 18.32
N MET A 216 14.08 17.29 17.94
CA MET A 216 14.44 15.99 18.53
C MET A 216 15.68 15.36 17.88
N LYS A 217 16.14 15.84 16.72
CA LYS A 217 17.22 15.21 15.93
C LYS A 217 18.59 15.83 16.15
N THR A 218 19.64 15.01 16.13
CA THR A 218 21.04 15.43 16.35
C THR A 218 21.53 16.50 15.37
N ASN A 219 20.99 16.50 14.15
CA ASN A 219 21.32 17.48 13.11
C ASN A 219 20.37 18.70 13.09
N GLY A 220 19.33 18.71 13.92
CA GLY A 220 18.36 19.82 14.00
C GLY A 220 17.48 19.99 12.75
N ARG A 221 17.34 18.96 11.91
CA ARG A 221 16.61 19.00 10.63
C ARG A 221 15.88 17.69 10.37
N MET A 222 14.73 17.73 9.68
CA MET A 222 14.01 16.52 9.27
C MET A 222 14.72 15.79 8.12
N GLN A 223 15.18 16.53 7.10
CA GLN A 223 16.13 16.04 6.12
C GLN A 223 17.58 15.93 6.66
N GLY A 224 18.43 15.24 5.91
CA GLY A 224 19.81 14.96 6.28
C GLY A 224 19.91 13.89 7.37
N GLY A 225 20.99 13.12 7.29
CA GLY A 225 21.27 12.03 8.21
C GLY A 225 21.39 12.52 9.65
N GLY A 226 20.76 11.77 10.56
CA GLY A 226 20.70 12.13 11.97
C GLY A 226 19.80 11.17 12.73
N LYS A 227 20.08 11.02 14.02
CA LYS A 227 19.31 10.19 14.96
C LYS A 227 18.63 11.06 16.01
N LEU A 228 17.85 10.45 16.89
CA LEU A 228 17.32 11.13 18.08
C LEU A 228 18.47 11.64 18.97
N LYS A 229 18.28 12.82 19.57
CA LYS A 229 19.22 13.41 20.53
C LYS A 229 19.27 12.63 21.84
N GLY A 230 20.37 12.81 22.56
CA GLY A 230 20.55 12.33 23.92
C GLY A 230 20.69 10.81 24.02
N ASP A 231 20.65 10.34 25.26
CA ASP A 231 20.78 8.91 25.56
C ASP A 231 19.52 8.14 25.14
N GLU A 232 19.68 6.85 24.81
CA GLU A 232 18.57 5.99 24.41
C GLU A 232 17.49 5.90 25.49
N GLY A 233 17.82 6.03 26.78
CA GLY A 233 16.86 6.08 27.89
C GLY A 233 16.32 7.48 28.20
N GLY A 234 16.74 8.50 27.45
CA GLY A 234 16.48 9.90 27.72
C GLY A 234 15.12 10.41 27.22
N PRO A 235 14.81 11.69 27.49
CA PRO A 235 13.50 12.26 27.21
C PRO A 235 13.14 12.29 25.72
N TYR A 236 14.11 12.42 24.81
CA TYR A 236 13.85 12.42 23.36
C TYR A 236 13.27 11.09 22.86
N HIS A 237 13.82 9.95 23.28
CA HIS A 237 13.34 8.62 22.89
C HIS A 237 11.95 8.33 23.49
N ILE A 238 11.74 8.69 24.76
CA ILE A 238 10.44 8.55 25.41
C ILE A 238 9.39 9.43 24.71
N THR A 239 9.74 10.67 24.37
CA THR A 239 8.83 11.61 23.69
C THR A 239 8.50 11.11 22.29
N TRP A 240 9.48 10.60 21.55
CA TRP A 240 9.25 10.02 20.23
C TRP A 240 8.29 8.83 20.28
N ALA A 241 8.42 7.92 21.24
CA ALA A 241 7.45 6.85 21.42
C ALA A 241 6.04 7.36 21.80
N ASN A 242 5.94 8.43 22.59
CA ASN A 242 4.65 9.06 22.89
C ASN A 242 4.03 9.77 21.67
N TYR A 243 4.85 10.27 20.74
CA TYR A 243 4.40 10.87 19.48
C TYR A 243 3.58 9.87 18.65
N PHE A 244 3.99 8.60 18.59
CA PHE A 244 3.17 7.53 17.97
C PHE A 244 1.80 7.39 18.62
N VAL A 245 1.75 7.38 19.96
CA VAL A 245 0.47 7.28 20.68
C VAL A 245 -0.40 8.52 20.46
N ARG A 246 0.19 9.72 20.35
CA ARG A 246 -0.55 10.95 20.00
C ARG A 246 -1.14 10.85 18.59
N PHE A 247 -0.36 10.40 17.61
CA PHE A 247 -0.84 10.15 16.25
C PHE A 247 -2.00 9.15 16.22
N LEU A 248 -1.84 7.98 16.85
CA LEU A 248 -2.90 6.96 16.91
C LEU A 248 -4.17 7.49 17.58
N LYS A 249 -4.03 8.29 18.65
CA LYS A 249 -5.19 8.94 19.29
C LYS A 249 -5.86 9.95 18.37
N ALA A 250 -5.09 10.76 17.66
CA ALA A 250 -5.61 11.77 16.75
C ALA A 250 -6.39 11.14 15.59
N TYR A 251 -5.84 10.12 14.92
CA TYR A 251 -6.55 9.40 13.86
C TYR A 251 -7.77 8.62 14.39
N ASN A 252 -7.65 7.99 15.56
CA ASN A 252 -8.79 7.31 16.18
C ASN A 252 -9.92 8.29 16.53
N SER A 253 -9.62 9.54 16.89
CA SER A 253 -10.64 10.59 17.12
C SER A 253 -11.38 11.01 15.84
N GLN A 254 -10.83 10.65 14.68
CA GLN A 254 -11.41 10.86 13.36
C GLN A 254 -12.12 9.58 12.84
N ASP A 255 -12.38 8.61 13.73
CA ASP A 255 -12.94 7.29 13.43
C ASP A 255 -12.07 6.46 12.49
N ILE A 256 -10.77 6.74 12.42
CA ILE A 256 -9.80 6.00 11.61
C ILE A 256 -8.92 5.17 12.55
N LYS A 257 -9.08 3.85 12.50
CA LYS A 257 -8.27 2.91 13.28
C LYS A 257 -7.14 2.38 12.43
N LEU A 258 -5.93 2.43 12.97
CA LEU A 258 -4.76 1.84 12.33
C LEU A 258 -4.67 0.35 12.69
N TRP A 259 -4.40 -0.48 11.69
CA TRP A 259 -4.10 -1.90 11.86
C TRP A 259 -2.64 -2.11 12.28
N GLY A 260 -1.71 -1.34 11.71
CA GLY A 260 -0.29 -1.48 11.98
C GLY A 260 0.50 -0.17 11.92
N ILE A 261 1.74 -0.22 12.37
CA ILE A 261 2.73 0.85 12.22
C ILE A 261 4.12 0.26 11.98
N THR A 262 5.00 1.03 11.34
CA THR A 262 6.43 0.71 11.30
C THR A 262 7.21 1.61 12.26
N VAL A 263 8.37 1.15 12.73
CA VAL A 263 9.19 1.93 13.67
C VAL A 263 9.74 3.21 13.03
N GLN A 264 10.12 3.14 11.77
CA GLN A 264 10.73 4.22 11.01
C GLN A 264 10.73 3.82 9.53
N ASN A 265 10.37 4.72 8.62
CA ASN A 265 10.56 4.53 7.18
C ASN A 265 12.05 4.61 6.84
N GLU A 266 12.57 3.61 6.12
CA GLU A 266 13.95 3.52 5.64
C GLU A 266 15.00 3.98 6.68
N PRO A 267 15.05 3.39 7.89
CA PRO A 267 15.93 3.81 8.97
C PRO A 267 17.41 3.85 8.57
N SER A 268 17.83 3.03 7.60
CA SER A 268 19.21 3.04 7.11
C SER A 268 19.58 4.33 6.37
N SER A 269 18.61 4.97 5.71
CA SER A 269 18.83 6.22 4.96
C SER A 269 19.35 7.35 5.83
N GLY A 270 18.98 7.36 7.12
CA GLY A 270 19.44 8.37 8.09
C GLY A 270 20.93 8.28 8.41
N SER A 271 21.62 7.23 7.97
CA SER A 271 23.09 7.13 8.07
C SER A 271 23.81 8.06 7.08
N ILE A 272 23.12 8.53 6.05
CA ILE A 272 23.69 9.36 4.97
C ILE A 272 23.56 10.83 5.38
N PRO A 273 24.67 11.55 5.69
CA PRO A 273 24.60 12.91 6.23
C PRO A 273 23.81 13.89 5.36
N ASP A 274 23.99 13.82 4.04
CA ASP A 274 23.36 14.71 3.06
C ASP A 274 22.14 14.07 2.38
N TYR A 275 21.45 13.13 3.06
CA TYR A 275 20.23 12.54 2.51
C TYR A 275 19.18 13.61 2.21
N PRO A 276 18.60 13.64 0.99
CA PRO A 276 17.99 14.86 0.46
C PRO A 276 16.62 15.21 1.05
N PHE A 277 15.95 14.27 1.72
CA PHE A 277 14.60 14.46 2.27
C PHE A 277 14.46 13.87 3.67
N GLN A 278 13.25 13.93 4.25
CA GLN A 278 12.94 13.50 5.60
C GLN A 278 13.45 12.07 5.85
N THR A 279 14.32 11.94 6.85
CA THR A 279 14.89 10.66 7.26
C THR A 279 15.22 10.67 8.75
N MET A 280 15.36 9.51 9.38
CA MET A 280 15.94 9.38 10.71
C MET A 280 16.64 8.03 10.88
N PHE A 281 17.85 8.07 11.44
CA PHE A 281 18.70 6.90 11.57
C PHE A 281 18.28 6.01 12.74
N PHE A 282 18.05 4.74 12.41
CA PHE A 282 18.24 3.62 13.32
C PHE A 282 19.08 2.56 12.60
N ASN A 283 19.99 1.91 13.33
CA ASN A 283 20.44 0.58 12.96
C ASN A 283 19.60 -0.49 13.69
N SER A 284 19.80 -1.76 13.38
CA SER A 284 19.04 -2.86 13.98
C SER A 284 19.17 -2.94 15.50
N GLU A 285 20.33 -2.62 16.11
CA GLU A 285 20.47 -2.60 17.57
C GLU A 285 19.72 -1.44 18.24
N SER A 286 19.80 -0.23 17.68
CA SER A 286 19.10 0.94 18.20
C SER A 286 17.59 0.83 18.00
N GLU A 287 17.13 0.27 16.88
CA GLU A 287 15.71 -0.04 16.66
C GLU A 287 15.21 -1.04 17.70
N ARG A 288 15.94 -2.15 17.90
CA ARG A 288 15.64 -3.15 18.95
C ARG A 288 15.52 -2.49 20.32
N ASN A 289 16.49 -1.65 20.69
CA ASN A 289 16.50 -0.98 21.99
C ASN A 289 15.33 -0.01 22.12
N PHE A 290 14.99 0.74 21.06
CA PHE A 290 13.84 1.65 21.05
C PHE A 290 12.51 0.89 21.18
N VAL A 291 12.33 -0.22 20.45
CA VAL A 291 11.15 -1.09 20.54
C VAL A 291 11.01 -1.67 21.94
N LYS A 292 12.08 -2.26 22.49
CA LYS A 292 12.06 -2.89 23.81
C LYS A 292 11.79 -1.89 24.93
N ASN A 293 12.52 -0.79 24.95
CA ASN A 293 12.57 0.10 26.11
C ASN A 293 11.47 1.17 26.09
N HIS A 294 10.95 1.54 24.92
CA HIS A 294 10.05 2.69 24.77
C HIS A 294 8.79 2.36 23.98
N LEU A 295 8.92 2.16 22.66
CA LEU A 295 7.77 2.10 21.77
C LEU A 295 6.83 0.94 22.11
N GLY A 296 7.36 -0.27 22.29
CA GLY A 296 6.57 -1.45 22.65
C GLY A 296 5.78 -1.28 23.97
N PRO A 297 6.45 -0.99 25.10
CA PRO A 297 5.77 -0.74 26.37
C PRO A 297 4.74 0.41 26.31
N ILE A 298 5.08 1.53 25.67
CA ILE A 298 4.19 2.71 25.56
C ILE A 298 2.95 2.39 24.72
N LEU A 299 3.09 1.64 23.62
CA LEU A 299 1.96 1.17 22.82
C LEU A 299 1.07 0.23 23.62
N LYS A 300 1.63 -0.78 24.30
CA LYS A 300 0.86 -1.74 25.10
C LYS A 300 0.10 -1.10 26.26
N ASN A 301 0.62 -0.02 26.84
CA ASN A 301 -0.06 0.73 27.88
C ASN A 301 -1.10 1.74 27.35
N SER A 302 -1.17 1.95 26.03
CA SER A 302 -2.11 2.86 25.41
C SER A 302 -3.38 2.15 24.92
N THR A 303 -4.54 2.78 25.13
CA THR A 303 -5.83 2.25 24.68
C THR A 303 -5.95 2.12 23.16
N VAL A 304 -5.26 3.00 22.40
CA VAL A 304 -5.27 2.99 20.94
C VAL A 304 -4.09 2.24 20.32
N GLY A 305 -3.06 1.94 21.11
CA GLY A 305 -1.81 1.32 20.63
C GLY A 305 -1.68 -0.17 20.94
N ARG A 306 -2.38 -0.66 21.97
CA ARG A 306 -2.14 -2.02 22.50
C ARG A 306 -2.39 -3.16 21.50
N ASP A 307 -3.29 -2.93 20.54
CA ASP A 307 -3.73 -3.90 19.53
C ASP A 307 -3.15 -3.62 18.13
N VAL A 308 -2.33 -2.56 17.99
CA VAL A 308 -1.69 -2.21 16.71
C VAL A 308 -0.52 -3.16 16.44
N ALA A 309 -0.44 -3.67 15.20
CA ALA A 309 0.68 -4.49 14.75
C ALA A 309 1.93 -3.63 14.54
N LEU A 310 2.99 -3.87 15.33
CA LEU A 310 4.28 -3.18 15.17
C LEU A 310 5.18 -3.95 14.21
N MET A 311 5.67 -3.27 13.18
CA MET A 311 6.60 -3.80 12.18
C MET A 311 7.96 -3.11 12.30
N ILE A 312 9.03 -3.91 12.17
CA ILE A 312 10.42 -3.45 12.22
C ILE A 312 11.00 -3.33 10.81
N MET A 313 12.15 -2.68 10.70
CA MET A 313 12.92 -2.44 9.48
C MET A 313 12.28 -1.41 8.53
N ASP A 314 11.22 -1.76 7.78
CA ASP A 314 10.58 -0.88 6.77
C ASP A 314 11.61 -0.26 5.82
N ASP A 315 12.48 -1.14 5.30
CA ASP A 315 13.64 -0.78 4.49
C ASP A 315 13.92 -1.89 3.46
N GLN A 316 14.97 -1.71 2.67
CA GLN A 316 15.32 -2.60 1.57
C GLN A 316 15.57 -4.04 2.01
N ARG A 317 15.11 -4.99 1.19
CA ARG A 317 15.23 -6.44 1.41
C ARG A 317 16.66 -6.91 1.68
N TYR A 318 17.69 -6.25 1.15
CA TYR A 318 19.09 -6.68 1.33
C TYR A 318 19.60 -6.56 2.77
N PHE A 319 18.89 -5.89 3.67
CA PHE A 319 19.19 -5.90 5.11
C PHE A 319 18.76 -7.20 5.81
N LEU A 320 17.98 -8.05 5.14
CA LEU A 320 17.59 -9.35 5.63
C LEU A 320 18.63 -10.44 5.33
N PRO A 321 18.70 -11.49 6.17
CA PRO A 321 17.93 -11.70 7.42
C PRO A 321 18.52 -10.95 8.63
N HIS A 322 19.68 -10.30 8.49
CA HIS A 322 20.46 -9.77 9.60
C HIS A 322 19.68 -8.81 10.50
N TRP A 323 18.95 -7.86 9.92
CA TRP A 323 18.18 -6.89 10.69
C TRP A 323 17.12 -7.56 11.58
N ALA A 324 16.39 -8.51 11.00
CA ALA A 324 15.40 -9.31 11.73
C ALA A 324 16.05 -10.14 12.83
N ASP A 325 17.19 -10.79 12.56
CA ASP A 325 17.93 -11.58 13.54
C ASP A 325 18.35 -10.74 14.75
N VAL A 326 18.89 -9.54 14.54
CA VAL A 326 19.35 -8.66 15.63
C VAL A 326 18.19 -8.22 16.53
N VAL A 327 17.07 -7.81 15.93
CA VAL A 327 15.93 -7.30 16.70
C VAL A 327 15.19 -8.44 17.41
N LEU A 328 14.94 -9.55 16.71
CA LEU A 328 14.09 -10.64 17.21
C LEU A 328 14.85 -11.64 18.11
N ALA A 329 16.19 -11.62 18.14
CA ALA A 329 16.97 -12.40 19.10
C ALA A 329 16.80 -11.90 20.55
N ASP A 330 16.37 -10.65 20.77
CA ASP A 330 16.03 -10.13 22.09
C ASP A 330 14.54 -10.36 22.38
N GLY A 331 14.24 -11.31 23.27
CA GLY A 331 12.87 -11.67 23.63
C GLY A 331 12.02 -10.53 24.19
N GLU A 332 12.66 -9.50 24.76
CA GLU A 332 11.95 -8.33 25.28
C GLU A 332 11.55 -7.34 24.17
N ALA A 333 12.25 -7.32 23.03
CA ALA A 333 11.82 -6.64 21.83
C ALA A 333 10.82 -7.49 21.04
N GLU A 334 11.14 -8.78 20.82
CA GLU A 334 10.39 -9.73 19.99
C GLU A 334 8.90 -9.81 20.36
N LYS A 335 8.58 -9.75 21.65
CA LYS A 335 7.19 -9.82 22.16
C LYS A 335 6.30 -8.66 21.69
N TYR A 336 6.89 -7.53 21.30
CA TYR A 336 6.15 -6.38 20.77
C TYR A 336 6.06 -6.39 19.24
N VAL A 337 7.00 -7.06 18.56
CA VAL A 337 7.07 -7.09 17.10
C VAL A 337 6.07 -8.10 16.55
N SER A 338 5.23 -7.66 15.62
CA SER A 338 4.24 -8.50 14.93
C SER A 338 4.73 -8.99 13.57
N GLY A 339 5.53 -8.17 12.87
CA GLY A 339 6.03 -8.50 11.54
C GLY A 339 7.26 -7.69 11.13
N ILE A 340 7.72 -7.94 9.91
CA ILE A 340 8.89 -7.33 9.28
C ILE A 340 8.40 -6.63 8.01
N ALA A 341 8.71 -5.34 7.88
CA ALA A 341 8.35 -4.54 6.71
C ALA A 341 9.55 -4.46 5.75
N VAL A 342 9.31 -4.64 4.45
CA VAL A 342 10.36 -4.66 3.40
C VAL A 342 10.00 -3.74 2.23
N HIS A 343 11.03 -3.11 1.64
CA HIS A 343 10.94 -2.29 0.43
C HIS A 343 11.66 -2.97 -0.75
N TRP A 344 11.31 -2.55 -1.97
CA TRP A 344 11.72 -3.18 -3.24
C TRP A 344 12.94 -2.56 -3.94
N TYR A 345 13.22 -1.28 -3.73
CA TYR A 345 14.13 -0.50 -4.61
C TYR A 345 15.58 -1.01 -4.72
N GLY A 346 16.05 -1.76 -3.73
CA GLY A 346 17.37 -2.41 -3.78
C GLY A 346 17.44 -3.55 -4.80
N ASP A 347 16.30 -4.10 -5.22
CA ASP A 347 16.22 -5.35 -5.99
C ASP A 347 16.70 -5.22 -7.44
N TYR A 348 16.69 -4.00 -7.98
CA TYR A 348 17.37 -3.68 -9.24
C TYR A 348 18.86 -4.09 -9.22
N SER A 349 19.46 -4.22 -8.03
CA SER A 349 20.88 -4.57 -7.82
C SER A 349 21.14 -6.06 -7.57
N VAL A 350 20.29 -6.98 -8.06
CA VAL A 350 20.43 -8.44 -7.89
C VAL A 350 20.30 -8.87 -6.42
N VAL A 351 19.29 -8.34 -5.71
CA VAL A 351 18.95 -8.79 -4.35
C VAL A 351 18.07 -10.03 -4.46
N PRO A 352 18.49 -11.20 -3.94
CA PRO A 352 17.71 -12.41 -4.14
C PRO A 352 16.46 -12.48 -3.25
N ALA A 353 15.30 -12.78 -3.84
CA ALA A 353 14.04 -12.97 -3.10
C ALA A 353 14.09 -14.10 -2.05
N TRP A 354 15.02 -15.05 -2.17
CA TRP A 354 15.16 -16.14 -1.18
C TRP A 354 15.57 -15.65 0.22
N LEU A 355 16.09 -14.42 0.36
CA LEU A 355 16.34 -13.79 1.67
C LEU A 355 15.05 -13.67 2.51
N LEU A 356 13.90 -13.46 1.85
CA LEU A 356 12.60 -13.43 2.51
C LEU A 356 12.23 -14.82 3.07
N SER A 357 12.45 -15.87 2.27
CA SER A 357 12.25 -17.26 2.69
C SER A 357 13.19 -17.66 3.83
N GLU A 358 14.46 -17.25 3.77
CA GLU A 358 15.42 -17.47 4.86
C GLU A 358 14.98 -16.75 6.15
N THR A 359 14.55 -15.50 6.03
CA THR A 359 14.03 -14.71 7.17
C THR A 359 12.81 -15.38 7.78
N HIS A 360 11.85 -15.84 6.97
CA HIS A 360 10.69 -16.58 7.45
C HIS A 360 11.08 -17.88 8.16
N GLN A 361 12.05 -18.64 7.61
CA GLN A 361 12.51 -19.88 8.26
C GLN A 361 13.14 -19.63 9.62
N ARG A 362 13.87 -18.51 9.79
CA ARG A 362 14.46 -18.10 11.07
C ARG A 362 13.42 -17.56 12.05
N HIS A 363 12.40 -16.84 11.55
CA HIS A 363 11.38 -16.16 12.35
C HIS A 363 9.94 -16.50 11.92
N PRO A 364 9.51 -17.76 11.95
CA PRO A 364 8.26 -18.22 11.28
C PRO A 364 6.97 -17.69 11.91
N LYS A 365 7.05 -17.08 13.10
CA LYS A 365 5.91 -16.47 13.81
C LYS A 365 5.66 -15.02 13.41
N LYS A 366 6.57 -14.41 12.65
CA LYS A 366 6.47 -13.02 12.22
C LYS A 366 6.05 -12.99 10.76
N PHE A 367 5.02 -12.22 10.43
CA PHE A 367 4.67 -12.01 9.02
C PHE A 367 5.72 -11.10 8.36
N ILE A 368 5.86 -11.23 7.05
CA ILE A 368 6.61 -10.27 6.23
C ILE A 368 5.60 -9.51 5.38
N LEU A 369 5.72 -8.19 5.30
CA LEU A 369 4.85 -7.34 4.48
C LEU A 369 5.72 -6.43 3.60
N ALA A 370 5.47 -6.44 2.29
CA ALA A 370 6.04 -5.43 1.40
C ALA A 370 5.24 -4.14 1.56
N THR A 371 5.88 -3.13 2.15
CA THR A 371 5.23 -1.90 2.61
C THR A 371 5.40 -0.73 1.64
N GLU A 372 6.33 -0.83 0.71
CA GLU A 372 6.57 0.20 -0.28
C GLU A 372 7.32 -0.35 -1.49
N ALA A 373 6.80 -0.02 -2.68
CA ALA A 373 7.46 -0.22 -3.95
C ALA A 373 6.94 0.80 -4.97
N CYS A 374 7.83 1.26 -5.85
CA CYS A 374 7.46 2.14 -6.95
C CYS A 374 8.38 1.94 -8.15
N ASN A 375 7.83 2.08 -9.36
CA ASN A 375 8.65 2.21 -10.56
C ASN A 375 9.14 3.65 -10.73
N GLY A 376 10.13 3.85 -11.61
CA GLY A 376 10.59 5.19 -11.97
C GLY A 376 11.53 5.84 -10.96
N LYS A 377 12.20 5.04 -10.12
CA LYS A 377 13.30 5.47 -9.23
C LYS A 377 14.69 5.29 -9.85
N ASP A 378 14.77 4.74 -11.07
CA ASP A 378 16.04 4.48 -11.75
C ASP A 378 16.69 5.75 -12.30
N ILE A 379 18.03 5.83 -12.22
CA ILE A 379 18.88 6.96 -12.66
C ILE A 379 18.54 7.48 -14.07
N ILE A 380 18.03 6.60 -14.93
CA ILE A 380 17.76 6.90 -16.35
C ILE A 380 16.29 7.31 -16.58
N SER A 381 15.38 7.05 -15.66
CA SER A 381 13.93 7.20 -15.87
C SER A 381 13.17 7.63 -14.60
N HIS A 382 13.46 8.86 -14.15
CA HIS A 382 12.88 9.48 -12.95
C HIS A 382 11.56 10.24 -13.19
N TRP A 383 10.58 9.59 -13.83
CA TRP A 383 9.29 10.20 -14.16
C TRP A 383 8.28 9.15 -14.65
N PRO A 384 6.99 9.49 -14.73
CA PRO A 384 5.98 8.63 -15.34
C PRO A 384 6.27 8.30 -16.81
N ILE A 385 6.07 7.03 -17.19
CA ILE A 385 6.06 6.61 -18.59
C ILE A 385 4.68 6.04 -18.87
N LEU A 386 3.81 6.89 -19.43
CA LEU A 386 2.42 6.55 -19.69
C LEU A 386 2.32 5.30 -20.56
N GLY A 387 1.69 4.26 -20.00
CA GLY A 387 1.39 3.01 -20.69
C GLY A 387 2.54 2.02 -20.78
N ASP A 388 3.67 2.24 -20.08
CA ASP A 388 4.80 1.31 -20.12
C ASP A 388 4.43 -0.09 -19.58
N TRP A 389 4.41 -1.08 -20.46
CA TRP A 389 4.05 -2.45 -20.12
C TRP A 389 5.06 -3.10 -19.17
N TYR A 390 6.34 -2.76 -19.29
CA TYR A 390 7.40 -3.42 -18.52
C TYR A 390 7.44 -2.95 -17.06
N ARG A 391 7.03 -1.72 -16.78
CA ARG A 391 6.74 -1.27 -15.40
C ARG A 391 5.60 -2.07 -14.77
N GLY A 392 4.53 -2.32 -15.51
CA GLY A 392 3.45 -3.22 -15.07
C GLY A 392 3.91 -4.66 -14.86
N ASP A 393 4.74 -5.20 -15.77
CA ASP A 393 5.36 -6.52 -15.65
C ASP A 393 6.27 -6.62 -14.42
N SER A 394 7.02 -5.55 -14.12
CA SER A 394 7.89 -5.48 -12.94
C SER A 394 7.11 -5.56 -11.62
N TYR A 395 5.96 -4.89 -11.52
CA TYR A 395 5.06 -5.03 -10.36
C TYR A 395 4.53 -6.46 -10.24
N ALA A 396 4.03 -7.03 -11.33
CA ALA A 396 3.50 -8.41 -11.31
C ALA A 396 4.58 -9.43 -10.95
N HIS A 397 5.80 -9.24 -11.47
CA HIS A 397 6.95 -10.08 -11.16
C HIS A 397 7.30 -10.00 -9.67
N ASP A 398 7.47 -8.80 -9.12
CA ASP A 398 7.83 -8.63 -7.71
C ASP A 398 6.75 -9.18 -6.78
N ILE A 399 5.47 -8.89 -7.03
CA ILE A 399 4.35 -9.46 -6.25
C ILE A 399 4.38 -10.99 -6.26
N ILE A 400 4.60 -11.63 -7.42
CA ILE A 400 4.69 -13.10 -7.51
C ILE A 400 5.90 -13.62 -6.74
N MET A 401 7.05 -12.94 -6.83
CA MET A 401 8.27 -13.32 -6.13
C MET A 401 8.10 -13.20 -4.62
N ASP A 402 7.51 -12.11 -4.14
CA ASP A 402 7.21 -11.86 -2.73
C ASP A 402 6.24 -12.90 -2.16
N LEU A 403 5.12 -13.14 -2.83
CA LEU A 403 4.14 -14.15 -2.41
C LEU A 403 4.74 -15.56 -2.42
N SER A 404 5.65 -15.85 -3.36
CA SER A 404 6.37 -17.13 -3.42
C SER A 404 7.44 -17.27 -2.32
N ASN A 405 7.74 -16.19 -1.58
CA ASN A 405 8.73 -16.16 -0.51
C ASN A 405 8.15 -15.61 0.80
N TRP A 406 6.93 -16.04 1.16
CA TRP A 406 6.28 -15.82 2.46
C TRP A 406 5.82 -14.39 2.78
N VAL A 407 5.94 -13.44 1.83
CA VAL A 407 5.38 -12.10 2.00
C VAL A 407 3.85 -12.20 1.98
N SER A 408 3.21 -11.53 2.92
CA SER A 408 1.79 -11.64 3.22
C SER A 408 0.94 -10.53 2.59
N GLY A 409 1.54 -9.60 1.88
CA GLY A 409 0.84 -8.50 1.22
C GLY A 409 1.82 -7.55 0.54
N TRP A 410 1.31 -6.65 -0.30
CA TRP A 410 2.14 -5.76 -1.10
C TRP A 410 1.47 -4.41 -1.26
N ILE A 411 2.19 -3.35 -0.90
CA ILE A 411 1.68 -1.99 -0.89
C ILE A 411 2.49 -1.16 -1.89
N ASP A 412 1.81 -0.65 -2.90
CA ASP A 412 2.32 0.35 -3.82
C ASP A 412 2.68 1.64 -3.09
N TRP A 413 3.50 2.47 -3.71
CA TRP A 413 3.77 3.81 -3.21
C TRP A 413 2.61 4.76 -3.44
N ASN A 414 2.83 5.90 -4.10
CA ASN A 414 1.74 6.83 -4.39
C ASN A 414 0.71 6.15 -5.29
N PHE A 415 -0.54 5.98 -4.83
CA PHE A 415 -1.59 5.39 -5.67
C PHE A 415 -2.00 6.32 -6.84
N CYS A 416 -1.64 7.60 -6.79
CA CYS A 416 -1.69 8.47 -7.97
C CYS A 416 -0.66 9.59 -7.90
N LEU A 417 -0.15 10.01 -9.05
CA LEU A 417 0.73 11.18 -9.22
C LEU A 417 0.32 11.98 -10.46
N ASP A 418 0.88 13.18 -10.64
CA ASP A 418 0.68 13.95 -11.88
C ASP A 418 1.59 13.48 -13.03
N LEU A 419 1.50 14.15 -14.18
CA LEU A 419 2.35 13.87 -15.36
C LEU A 419 3.86 14.06 -15.11
N GLN A 420 4.26 14.79 -14.07
CA GLN A 420 5.65 14.97 -13.68
C GLN A 420 6.12 13.85 -12.73
N GLY A 421 5.21 13.16 -12.06
CA GLY A 421 5.51 12.19 -11.02
C GLY A 421 5.56 12.82 -9.63
N GLY A 422 4.80 13.91 -9.41
CA GLY A 422 4.77 14.67 -8.16
C GLY A 422 3.35 15.00 -7.68
N PRO A 423 3.19 16.03 -6.82
CA PRO A 423 4.27 16.91 -6.33
C PRO A 423 5.26 16.21 -5.39
N ASN A 424 6.51 16.65 -5.41
CA ASN A 424 7.57 16.16 -4.52
C ASN A 424 8.54 17.33 -4.26
N TRP A 425 8.71 17.75 -3.01
CA TRP A 425 9.41 19.00 -2.67
C TRP A 425 10.91 18.98 -2.97
N VAL A 426 11.49 17.78 -3.11
CA VAL A 426 12.90 17.57 -3.48
C VAL A 426 13.08 17.11 -4.92
N GLN A 427 12.00 17.08 -5.71
CA GLN A 427 12.00 16.62 -7.10
C GLN A 427 12.46 15.15 -7.26
N ASN A 428 12.23 14.32 -6.24
CA ASN A 428 12.44 12.87 -6.29
C ASN A 428 11.25 12.18 -6.98
N PHE A 429 10.99 12.56 -8.24
CA PHE A 429 9.83 12.08 -8.99
C PHE A 429 9.95 10.60 -9.34
N VAL A 430 8.81 9.92 -9.36
CA VAL A 430 8.66 8.49 -9.67
C VAL A 430 7.40 8.27 -10.51
N ASP A 431 7.14 7.02 -10.92
CA ASP A 431 5.88 6.65 -11.58
C ASP A 431 4.78 6.29 -10.56
N SER A 432 3.54 6.25 -11.03
CA SER A 432 2.39 5.73 -10.29
C SER A 432 1.45 4.99 -11.24
N PRO A 433 0.73 3.93 -10.80
CA PRO A 433 -0.19 3.20 -11.66
C PRO A 433 -1.33 4.07 -12.23
N VAL A 434 -1.70 5.15 -11.55
CA VAL A 434 -2.66 6.16 -12.05
C VAL A 434 -1.98 7.52 -12.14
N ILE A 435 -2.03 8.10 -13.34
CA ILE A 435 -1.50 9.44 -13.60
C ILE A 435 -2.64 10.44 -13.82
N VAL A 436 -2.66 11.47 -12.99
CA VAL A 436 -3.63 12.57 -13.02
C VAL A 436 -3.18 13.63 -14.02
N ASN A 437 -4.12 14.04 -14.87
CA ASN A 437 -3.98 15.14 -15.81
C ASN A 437 -5.23 16.02 -15.68
N ALA A 438 -5.19 16.95 -14.73
CA ALA A 438 -6.33 17.77 -14.30
C ALA A 438 -6.41 19.12 -15.03
#